data_AF-A0A2V9N961-F1
#
_entry.id   AF-A0A2V9N961-F1
#
_cell.length_a   1.000
_cell.length_b   1.000
_cell.length_c   1.000
_cell.angle_alpha   90.00
_cell.angle_beta   90.00
_cell.angle_gamma   90.00
#
_symmetry.space_group_name_H-M   'P 1'
#
loop_
_entity.id
_entity.type
_entity.pdbx_description
1 polymer ?
#
loop_
_entity_poly.entity_id
_entity_poly.type
_entity_poly.pdbx_seq_one_letter_code
_entity_poly.pdbx_strand_id
1 'polypeptide(L)'
;MGIIEWATDPWGRNVPIRAAFGLIWISLTAGLLFLVVHAICVRFFAKEKEFAETTAPELVSRLPQRVPRHSLAARLFHWIMAAAMFTLLFTAFLPKVGVQIDWVTYHWIAGVVLTASIIFHVIHASFYLDFWSIWPDKTDLKDS
;
A
#
# COMPACT_ATOMS: atom_id res chain seq x y z
N MET A 1 28.36 -6.47 -12.01
CA MET A 1 27.24 -7.33 -11.56
C MET A 1 25.99 -6.85 -12.28
N GLY A 2 25.54 -7.59 -13.29
CA GLY A 2 24.42 -7.16 -14.14
C GLY A 2 23.08 -7.20 -13.39
N ILE A 3 22.16 -6.32 -13.75
CA ILE A 3 20.78 -6.26 -13.21
C ILE A 3 19.99 -7.54 -13.54
N ILE A 4 20.46 -8.30 -14.53
CA ILE A 4 19.87 -9.55 -15.02
C ILE A 4 20.97 -10.60 -15.06
N GLU A 5 20.77 -11.73 -14.37
CA GLU A 5 21.60 -12.92 -14.54
C GLU A 5 21.03 -13.81 -15.63
N TRP A 6 21.91 -14.24 -16.53
CA TRP A 6 21.59 -15.09 -17.67
C TRP A 6 22.14 -16.48 -17.41
N ALA A 7 21.36 -17.51 -17.78
CA ALA A 7 21.86 -18.87 -17.84
C ALA A 7 21.33 -19.58 -19.09
N THR A 8 22.03 -20.62 -19.50
CA THR A 8 21.65 -21.44 -20.64
C THR A 8 20.67 -22.51 -20.20
N ASP A 9 19.51 -22.60 -20.86
CA ASP A 9 18.57 -23.70 -20.65
C ASP A 9 19.10 -25.01 -21.27
N PRO A 10 18.46 -26.18 -21.00
CA PRO A 10 18.86 -27.45 -21.60
C PRO A 10 18.79 -27.51 -23.14
N TRP A 11 18.20 -26.50 -23.78
CA TRP A 11 18.04 -26.38 -25.23
C TRP A 11 18.98 -25.33 -25.85
N GLY A 12 19.96 -24.84 -25.09
CA GLY A 12 21.00 -23.92 -25.58
C GLY A 12 20.56 -22.46 -25.68
N ARG A 13 19.38 -22.09 -25.16
CA ARG A 13 18.87 -20.71 -25.19
C ARG A 13 19.32 -19.96 -23.94
N ASN A 14 19.79 -18.73 -24.13
CA ASN A 14 20.07 -17.83 -23.02
C ASN A 14 18.75 -17.30 -22.44
N VAL A 15 18.41 -17.74 -21.24
CA VAL A 15 17.23 -17.31 -20.50
C VAL A 15 17.63 -16.49 -19.28
N PRO A 16 16.96 -15.36 -18.99
CA PRO A 16 17.18 -14.61 -17.77
C PRO A 16 16.63 -15.42 -16.59
N ILE A 17 17.50 -15.81 -15.66
CA ILE A 17 17.14 -16.70 -14.55
C ILE A 17 16.90 -15.98 -13.22
N ARG A 18 17.51 -14.81 -13.02
CA ARG A 18 17.32 -13.99 -11.82
C ARG A 18 17.27 -12.52 -12.19
N ALA A 19 16.15 -11.86 -11.88
CA ALA A 19 16.09 -10.41 -11.74
C ALA A 19 16.76 -10.07 -10.40
N ALA A 20 17.69 -9.10 -10.39
CA ALA A 20 18.60 -8.86 -9.29
C ALA A 20 17.93 -8.86 -7.90
N PHE A 21 18.34 -9.80 -7.03
CA PHE A 21 18.11 -9.73 -5.58
C PHE A 21 18.57 -8.38 -4.99
N GLY A 22 19.45 -7.65 -5.68
CA GLY A 22 19.82 -6.27 -5.34
C GLY A 22 18.62 -5.32 -5.24
N LEU A 23 17.55 -5.50 -6.03
CA LEU A 23 16.33 -4.69 -5.94
C LEU A 23 15.63 -4.86 -4.59
N ILE A 24 15.70 -6.05 -3.99
CA ILE A 24 15.16 -6.28 -2.64
C ILE A 24 15.93 -5.42 -1.64
N TRP A 25 17.26 -5.42 -1.72
CA TRP A 25 18.10 -4.61 -0.83
C TRP A 25 17.92 -3.11 -1.05
N ILE A 26 17.75 -2.66 -2.29
CA ILE A 26 17.42 -1.27 -2.62
C ILE A 26 16.08 -0.89 -1.99
N SER A 27 15.04 -1.70 -2.20
CA SER A 27 13.70 -1.45 -1.64
C SER A 27 13.70 -1.46 -0.11
N LEU A 28 14.41 -2.41 0.53
CA LEU A 28 14.55 -2.46 1.98
C LEU A 28 15.27 -1.23 2.52
N THR A 29 16.35 -0.82 1.87
CA THR A 29 17.12 0.37 2.26
C THR A 29 16.29 1.64 2.10
N ALA A 30 15.59 1.79 0.97
CA ALA A 30 14.71 2.93 0.73
C ALA A 30 13.57 2.98 1.77
N GLY A 31 12.96 1.83 2.09
CA GLY A 31 11.94 1.72 3.14
C GLY A 31 12.49 2.10 4.51
N LEU A 32 13.67 1.62 4.88
CA LEU A 32 14.31 1.98 6.15
C LEU A 32 14.64 3.47 6.22
N LEU A 33 15.23 4.04 5.18
CA LEU A 33 15.53 5.47 5.10
C LEU A 33 14.26 6.31 5.23
N PHE A 34 13.19 5.90 4.55
CA PHE A 34 11.88 6.53 4.69
C PHE A 34 11.39 6.52 6.14
N LEU A 35 11.48 5.38 6.85
CA LEU A 35 11.08 5.28 8.26
C LEU A 35 11.94 6.17 9.18
N VAL A 36 13.25 6.25 8.94
CA VAL A 36 14.16 7.11 9.72
C VAL A 36 13.81 8.59 9.51
N VAL A 37 13.67 9.02 8.24
CA VAL A 37 13.28 10.40 7.91
C VAL A 37 11.91 10.73 8.49
N HIS A 38 10.94 9.83 8.35
CA HIS A 38 9.62 9.94 8.95
C HIS A 38 9.69 10.17 10.46
N ALA A 39 10.45 9.35 11.20
CA ALA A 39 10.57 9.46 12.65
C ALA A 39 11.20 10.79 13.09
N ILE A 40 12.20 11.27 12.35
CA ILE A 40 12.80 12.59 12.54
C ILE A 40 11.75 13.68 12.29
N CYS A 41 11.01 13.61 11.18
CA CYS A 41 9.97 14.57 10.83
C CYS A 41 8.88 14.64 11.91
N VAL A 42 8.38 13.50 12.40
CA VAL A 42 7.38 13.47 13.48
C VAL A 42 7.94 14.06 14.77
N ARG A 43 9.20 13.79 15.09
CA ARG A 43 9.80 14.31 16.32
C ARG A 43 9.95 15.83 16.32
N PHE A 44 10.28 16.43 15.18
CA PHE A 44 10.62 17.86 15.10
C PHE A 44 9.50 18.73 14.51
N PHE A 45 8.64 18.21 13.66
CA PHE A 45 7.66 19.00 12.89
C PHE A 45 6.19 18.64 13.17
N ALA A 46 5.88 17.50 13.78
CA ALA A 46 4.49 17.18 14.10
C ALA A 46 4.01 18.02 15.29
N LYS A 47 3.00 18.88 15.04
CA LYS A 47 2.31 19.66 16.07
C LYS A 47 1.34 18.74 16.83
N GLU A 48 1.18 18.98 18.13
CA GLU A 48 0.15 18.26 18.91
C GLU A 48 -1.24 18.62 18.39
N LYS A 49 -2.10 17.62 18.22
CA LYS A 49 -3.51 17.82 17.90
C LYS A 49 -4.19 18.48 19.11
N GLU A 50 -4.73 19.69 18.94
CA GLU A 50 -5.52 20.35 19.96
C GLU A 50 -6.94 19.77 19.95
N PHE A 51 -7.31 19.08 21.02
CA PHE A 51 -8.67 18.58 21.22
C PHE A 51 -9.46 19.55 22.09
N ALA A 52 -10.72 19.79 21.74
CA ALA A 52 -11.60 20.60 22.59
C ALA A 52 -11.95 19.82 23.87
N GLU A 53 -11.59 20.37 25.04
CA GLU A 53 -11.84 19.74 26.35
C GLU A 53 -13.34 19.59 26.68
N THR A 54 -14.22 20.38 26.06
CA THR A 54 -15.67 20.29 26.30
C THR A 54 -16.45 20.60 25.03
N THR A 55 -17.21 19.62 24.55
CA THR A 55 -18.11 19.80 23.41
C THR A 55 -19.42 20.42 23.90
N ALA A 56 -19.81 21.58 23.36
CA ALA A 56 -21.05 22.24 23.74
C ALA A 56 -22.27 21.31 23.51
N PRO A 57 -23.22 21.21 24.46
CA PRO A 57 -24.35 20.28 24.37
C PRO A 57 -25.27 20.54 23.15
N GLU A 58 -25.31 21.78 22.66
CA GLU A 58 -26.00 22.17 21.42
C GLU A 58 -25.34 21.58 20.16
N LEU A 59 -24.03 21.37 20.17
CA LEU A 59 -23.32 20.76 19.05
C LEU A 59 -23.57 19.25 19.02
N VAL A 60 -23.60 18.61 20.19
CA VAL A 60 -23.89 17.18 20.33
C VAL A 60 -25.29 16.84 19.81
N SER A 61 -26.29 17.68 20.08
CA SER A 61 -27.67 17.45 19.62
C SER A 61 -27.86 17.60 18.10
N ARG A 62 -26.90 18.24 17.41
CA ARG A 62 -26.89 18.41 15.94
C ARG A 62 -26.12 17.31 15.21
N LEU A 63 -25.35 16.49 15.92
CA LEU A 63 -24.57 15.43 15.30
C LEU A 63 -25.47 14.23 14.95
N PRO A 64 -25.29 13.62 13.75
CA PRO A 64 -26.01 12.41 13.40
C PRO A 64 -25.58 11.26 14.33
N GLN A 65 -26.52 10.36 14.65
CA GLN A 65 -26.28 9.19 15.51
C GLN A 65 -25.13 8.30 14.99
N ARG A 66 -24.84 8.35 13.68
CA ARG A 66 -23.73 7.62 13.06
C ARG A 66 -23.03 8.49 12.03
N VAL A 67 -21.75 8.77 12.26
CA VAL A 67 -20.89 9.47 11.30
C VAL A 67 -20.31 8.45 10.31
N PRO A 68 -20.61 8.54 9.00
CA PRO A 68 -20.02 7.65 8.00
C PRO A 68 -18.55 8.03 7.77
N ARG A 69 -17.62 7.23 8.30
CA ARG A 69 -16.15 7.45 8.15
C ARG A 69 -15.64 7.28 6.71
N HIS A 70 -16.25 6.38 5.95
CA HIS A 70 -15.90 6.10 4.56
C HIS A 70 -17.15 5.95 3.71
N SER A 71 -17.13 6.57 2.53
CA SER A 71 -18.18 6.41 1.52
C SER A 71 -18.19 4.99 0.95
N LEU A 72 -19.33 4.57 0.38
CA LEU A 72 -19.41 3.27 -0.32
C LEU A 72 -18.39 3.17 -1.46
N ALA A 73 -18.19 4.26 -2.21
CA ALA A 73 -17.19 4.33 -3.27
C ALA A 73 -15.77 4.09 -2.73
N ALA A 74 -15.39 4.70 -1.61
CA ALA A 74 -14.08 4.50 -1.00
C ALA A 74 -13.86 3.05 -0.56
N ARG A 75 -14.90 2.38 -0.04
CA ARG A 75 -14.85 0.96 0.35
C ARG A 75 -14.74 0.05 -0.86
N LEU A 76 -15.55 0.26 -1.89
CA LEU A 76 -15.51 -0.52 -3.13
C LEU A 76 -14.14 -0.40 -3.81
N PHE A 77 -13.59 0.81 -3.85
CA PHE A 77 -12.25 1.04 -4.36
C PHE A 77 -11.20 0.20 -3.61
N HIS A 78 -11.23 0.20 -2.27
CA HIS A 78 -10.34 -0.65 -1.48
C HIS A 78 -10.57 -2.15 -1.72
N TRP A 79 -11.83 -2.58 -1.85
CA TRP A 79 -12.16 -3.96 -2.18
C TRP A 79 -11.59 -4.40 -3.53
N ILE A 80 -11.57 -3.52 -4.54
CA ILE A 80 -10.93 -3.80 -5.83
C ILE A 80 -9.43 -4.03 -5.64
N MET A 81 -8.74 -3.16 -4.89
CA MET A 81 -7.31 -3.33 -4.60
C MET A 81 -7.04 -4.63 -3.84
N ALA A 82 -7.86 -4.95 -2.83
CA ALA A 82 -7.74 -6.19 -2.06
C ALA A 82 -7.96 -7.43 -2.95
N ALA A 83 -9.00 -7.42 -3.79
CA ALA A 83 -9.27 -8.50 -4.74
C ALA A 83 -8.10 -8.70 -5.71
N ALA A 84 -7.55 -7.62 -6.27
CA ALA A 84 -6.40 -7.70 -7.16
C ALA A 84 -5.16 -8.28 -6.45
N MET A 85 -4.91 -7.88 -5.19
CA MET A 85 -3.84 -8.44 -4.37
C MET A 85 -4.01 -9.95 -4.15
N PHE A 86 -5.21 -10.40 -3.78
CA PHE A 86 -5.49 -11.83 -3.62
C PHE A 86 -5.35 -12.60 -4.93
N THR A 87 -5.82 -12.05 -6.05
CA THR A 87 -5.62 -12.66 -7.38
C THR A 87 -4.14 -12.81 -7.70
N LEU A 88 -3.32 -11.79 -7.47
CA LEU A 88 -1.87 -11.85 -7.70
C LEU A 88 -1.20 -12.90 -6.80
N LEU A 89 -1.58 -12.96 -5.53
CA LEU A 89 -1.09 -13.98 -4.59
C LEU A 89 -1.42 -15.38 -5.11
N PHE A 90 -2.70 -15.66 -5.40
CA PHE A 90 -3.11 -16.97 -5.88
C PHE A 90 -2.45 -17.34 -7.20
N THR A 91 -2.46 -16.44 -8.18
CA THR A 91 -1.87 -16.70 -9.51
C THR A 91 -0.34 -16.84 -9.47
N ALA A 92 0.36 -16.24 -8.49
CA ALA A 92 1.80 -16.43 -8.30
C ALA A 92 2.14 -17.76 -7.61
N PHE A 93 1.31 -18.21 -6.65
CA PHE A 93 1.62 -19.36 -5.78
C PHE A 93 0.95 -20.68 -6.21
N LEU A 94 -0.28 -20.67 -6.73
CA LEU A 94 -0.99 -21.89 -7.15
C LEU A 94 -0.21 -22.71 -8.21
N PRO A 95 0.39 -22.09 -9.25
CA PRO A 95 1.20 -22.83 -10.21
C PRO A 95 2.44 -23.47 -9.57
N LYS A 96 2.98 -22.89 -8.49
CA LYS A 96 4.14 -23.43 -7.78
C LYS A 96 3.82 -24.69 -6.98
N VAL A 97 2.55 -24.87 -6.57
CA VAL A 97 2.07 -26.08 -5.88
C VAL A 97 1.42 -27.10 -6.82
N GLY A 98 1.57 -26.93 -8.13
CA GLY A 98 1.13 -27.90 -9.15
C GLY A 98 -0.30 -27.74 -9.66
N VAL A 99 -1.01 -26.68 -9.26
CA VAL A 99 -2.36 -26.40 -9.77
C VAL A 99 -2.24 -25.78 -11.17
N GLN A 100 -2.77 -26.48 -12.19
CA GLN A 100 -2.73 -26.04 -13.58
C GLN A 100 -3.94 -25.17 -13.91
N ILE A 101 -3.74 -23.86 -13.88
CA ILE A 101 -4.69 -22.83 -14.31
C ILE A 101 -3.99 -21.90 -15.30
N ASP A 102 -4.74 -21.21 -16.16
CA ASP A 102 -4.20 -20.14 -17.01
C ASP A 102 -3.90 -18.89 -16.17
N TRP A 103 -2.92 -19.02 -15.27
CA TRP A 103 -2.57 -18.02 -14.29
C TRP A 103 -2.05 -16.74 -14.92
N VAL A 104 -1.35 -16.83 -16.07
CA VAL A 104 -0.71 -15.69 -16.73
C VAL A 104 -1.76 -14.64 -17.07
N THR A 105 -2.85 -15.06 -17.73
CA THR A 105 -3.95 -14.18 -18.15
C THR A 105 -4.51 -13.40 -16.97
N TYR A 106 -4.85 -14.06 -15.87
CA TYR A 106 -5.41 -13.39 -14.70
C TYR A 106 -4.37 -12.55 -13.95
N HIS A 107 -3.11 -13.00 -13.92
CA HIS A 107 -2.03 -12.33 -13.19
C HIS A 107 -1.72 -10.96 -13.78
N TRP A 108 -1.53 -10.86 -15.10
CA TRP A 108 -1.19 -9.56 -15.71
C TRP A 108 -2.37 -8.58 -15.64
N ILE A 109 -3.61 -9.05 -15.80
CA ILE A 109 -4.81 -8.21 -15.65
C ILE A 109 -4.88 -7.65 -14.23
N ALA A 110 -4.76 -8.51 -13.22
CA ALA A 110 -4.77 -8.08 -11.82
C ALA A 110 -3.60 -7.14 -11.51
N GLY A 111 -2.42 -7.37 -12.11
CA GLY A 111 -1.25 -6.51 -11.99
C GLY A 111 -1.48 -5.11 -12.54
N VAL A 112 -2.07 -4.98 -13.73
CA VAL A 112 -2.42 -3.69 -14.34
C VAL A 112 -3.47 -2.96 -13.50
N VAL A 113 -4.53 -3.66 -13.09
CA VAL A 113 -5.59 -3.08 -12.23
C VAL A 113 -5.00 -2.57 -10.92
N LEU A 114 -4.22 -3.39 -10.21
CA LEU A 114 -3.61 -3.00 -8.94
C LEU A 114 -2.66 -1.81 -9.13
N THR A 115 -1.84 -1.81 -10.18
CA THR A 115 -0.89 -0.72 -10.45
C THR A 115 -1.63 0.60 -10.69
N ALA A 116 -2.65 0.60 -11.54
CA ALA A 116 -3.46 1.79 -11.80
C ALA A 116 -4.19 2.27 -10.54
N SER A 117 -4.75 1.35 -9.75
CA SER A 117 -5.39 1.68 -8.47
C SER A 117 -4.42 2.29 -7.47
N ILE A 118 -3.20 1.74 -7.32
CA ILE A 118 -2.19 2.30 -6.41
C ILE A 118 -1.79 3.71 -6.85
N ILE A 119 -1.55 3.94 -8.14
CA ILE A 119 -1.21 5.28 -8.65
C ILE A 119 -2.32 6.28 -8.33
N PHE A 120 -3.58 5.93 -8.64
CA PHE A 120 -4.72 6.77 -8.30
C PHE A 120 -4.81 7.02 -6.79
N HIS A 121 -4.63 5.97 -5.98
CA HIS A 121 -4.71 6.07 -4.53
C HIS A 121 -3.65 7.00 -3.95
N VAL A 122 -2.39 6.90 -4.41
CA VAL A 122 -1.29 7.76 -3.98
C VAL A 122 -1.60 9.21 -4.32
N ILE A 123 -2.03 9.51 -5.55
CA ILE A 123 -2.39 10.87 -5.97
C ILE A 123 -3.57 11.39 -5.15
N HIS A 124 -4.64 10.61 -5.03
CA HIS A 124 -5.84 10.99 -4.29
C HIS A 124 -5.54 11.26 -2.81
N ALA A 125 -4.77 10.38 -2.15
CA ALA A 125 -4.40 10.55 -0.75
C ALA A 125 -3.45 11.73 -0.53
N SER A 126 -2.52 11.99 -1.47
CA SER A 126 -1.52 13.06 -1.33
C SER A 126 -2.08 14.45 -1.60
N PHE A 127 -3.03 14.58 -2.54
CA PHE A 127 -3.47 15.89 -3.02
C PHE A 127 -4.93 16.24 -2.69
N TYR A 128 -5.79 15.25 -2.46
CA TYR A 128 -7.24 15.46 -2.29
C TYR A 128 -7.75 15.10 -0.90
N LEU A 129 -6.94 14.41 -0.09
CA LEU A 129 -7.21 14.15 1.32
C LEU A 129 -6.21 14.90 2.19
N ASP A 130 -6.48 14.92 3.50
CA ASP A 130 -5.51 15.39 4.48
C ASP A 130 -4.41 14.32 4.65
N PHE A 131 -3.43 14.35 3.75
CA PHE A 131 -2.28 13.44 3.75
C PHE A 131 -1.55 13.42 5.11
N TRP A 132 -1.51 14.58 5.78
CA TRP A 132 -0.89 14.73 7.09
C TRP A 132 -1.67 14.02 8.20
N SER A 133 -3.00 13.92 8.09
CA SER A 133 -3.83 13.21 9.07
C SER A 133 -3.59 11.70 9.14
N ILE A 134 -2.99 11.11 8.09
CA ILE A 134 -2.69 9.67 8.01
C ILE A 134 -1.42 9.32 8.80
N TRP A 135 -0.56 10.31 9.03
CA TRP A 135 0.75 10.11 9.65
C TRP A 135 0.61 9.91 11.15
N PRO A 136 1.17 8.83 11.74
CA PRO A 136 1.07 8.59 13.18
C PRO A 136 1.74 9.71 13.96
N ASP A 137 1.06 10.22 14.98
CA ASP A 137 1.61 11.21 15.89
C ASP A 137 1.64 10.74 17.35
N LYS A 138 2.08 11.64 18.24
CA LYS A 138 2.19 11.36 19.68
C LYS A 138 0.83 11.21 20.37
N THR A 139 -0.24 11.77 19.81
CA THR A 139 -1.60 11.63 20.36
C THR A 139 -2.16 10.25 20.06
N ASP A 140 -1.90 9.70 18.86
CA ASP A 140 -2.34 8.34 18.51
C ASP A 140 -1.67 7.27 19.41
N LEU A 141 -0.43 7.50 19.87
CA LEU A 141 0.27 6.62 20.82
C LEU A 141 -0.26 6.71 22.26
N LYS A 142 -0.87 7.83 22.66
CA LYS A 142 -1.45 8.00 24.01
C LYS A 142 -2.82 7.33 24.12
N ASP A 143 -3.54 7.19 23.01
CA ASP A 143 -4.89 6.63 22.94
C ASP A 143 -4.92 5.11 22.66
N SER A 144 -3.75 4.46 22.58
CA SER A 144 -3.57 3.01 22.34
C SER A 144 -3.62 2.17 23.62
#